data_AF-A0A7C9UX35-F1
#
_entry.id   AF-A0A7C9UX35-F1
#
_cell.length_a   1.000
_cell.length_b   1.000
_cell.length_c   1.000
_cell.angle_alpha   90.00
_cell.angle_beta   90.00
_cell.angle_gamma   90.00
#
_symmetry.space_group_name_H-M   'P 1'
#
loop_
_entity.id
_entity.type
_entity.pdbx_description
1 polymer ?
#
loop_
_entity_poly.entity_id
_entity_poly.type
_entity_poly.pdbx_seq_one_letter_code
_entity_poly.pdbx_strand_id
1 'polypeptide(L)'
;MSNPFEIELARLESERKRLDAMLDDAVAQFALVEEDMNARMKVASPAQLQALMEERARIEESLGIAALVDRIDEIRARAALVKSAAAAAA
;
A
#
# COMPACT_ATOMS: atom_id res chain seq x y z
N MET A 1 -16.70 10.43 29.38
CA MET A 1 -16.16 9.19 28.78
C MET A 1 -16.29 9.35 27.28
N SER A 2 -15.23 9.12 26.50
CA SER A 2 -15.31 9.20 25.03
C SER A 2 -16.15 8.07 24.46
N ASN A 3 -16.87 8.32 23.38
CA ASN A 3 -17.72 7.31 22.75
C ASN A 3 -16.83 6.18 22.18
N PRO A 4 -17.12 4.89 22.45
CA PRO A 4 -16.32 3.79 21.92
C PRO A 4 -16.19 3.79 20.40
N PHE A 5 -17.21 4.29 19.67
CA PHE A 5 -17.14 4.44 18.22
C PHE A 5 -16.14 5.52 17.77
N GLU A 6 -16.01 6.62 18.53
CA GLU A 6 -15.03 7.68 18.25
C GLU A 6 -13.59 7.19 18.46
N ILE A 7 -13.36 6.39 19.51
CA ILE A 7 -12.05 5.81 19.81
C ILE A 7 -11.63 4.85 18.69
N GLU A 8 -12.50 3.93 18.29
CA GLU A 8 -12.19 2.97 17.22
C GLU A 8 -12.00 3.68 15.87
N LEU A 9 -12.82 4.68 15.55
CA LEU A 9 -12.67 5.46 14.32
C LEU A 9 -11.33 6.20 14.29
N ALA A 10 -10.95 6.88 15.37
CA ALA A 10 -9.67 7.57 15.47
C ALA A 10 -8.48 6.61 15.33
N ARG A 11 -8.58 5.41 15.92
CA ARG A 11 -7.57 4.35 15.77
C ARG A 11 -7.43 3.89 14.32
N LEU A 12 -8.55 3.64 13.64
CA LEU A 12 -8.57 3.22 12.23
C LEU A 12 -8.03 4.32 11.31
N GLU A 13 -8.39 5.59 11.54
CA GLU A 13 -7.90 6.71 10.73
C GLU A 13 -6.40 6.97 10.93
N SER A 14 -5.90 6.84 12.16
CA SER A 14 -4.47 6.95 12.43
C SER A 14 -3.68 5.83 11.76
N GLU A 15 -4.19 4.59 11.80
CA GLU A 15 -3.54 3.46 11.14
C GLU A 15 -3.58 3.61 9.62
N ARG A 16 -4.71 4.03 9.05
CA ARG A 16 -4.81 4.32 7.62
C ARG A 16 -3.77 5.34 7.18
N LYS A 17 -3.65 6.45 7.91
CA LYS A 17 -2.67 7.51 7.61
C LYS A 17 -1.23 6.98 7.63
N ARG A 18 -0.91 6.09 8.56
CA ARG A 18 0.41 5.44 8.62
C ARG A 18 0.66 4.58 7.38
N LEU A 19 -0.33 3.78 6.98
CA LEU A 19 -0.23 2.91 5.82
C LEU A 19 -0.22 3.67 4.50
N ASP A 20 -1.00 4.75 4.38
CA ASP A 20 -0.97 5.66 3.22
C ASP A 20 0.46 6.21 3.03
N ALA A 21 1.12 6.66 4.10
CA ALA A 21 2.50 7.15 4.03
C ALA A 21 3.51 6.05 3.65
N MET A 22 3.32 4.82 4.12
CA MET A 22 4.14 3.68 3.71
C MET A 22 3.92 3.31 2.24
N LEU A 23 2.68 3.40 1.75
CA LEU A 23 2.33 3.16 0.36
C LEU A 23 2.98 4.21 -0.55
N ASP A 24 2.93 5.48 -0.17
CA ASP A 24 3.57 6.56 -0.93
C ASP A 24 5.09 6.34 -1.05
N ASP A 25 5.76 5.95 0.04
CA ASP A 25 7.19 5.63 0.04
C ASP A 25 7.50 4.39 -0.82
N ALA A 26 6.72 3.32 -0.69
CA ALA A 26 6.89 2.11 -1.49
C ALA A 26 6.71 2.37 -2.99
N VAL A 27 5.70 3.15 -3.37
CA VAL A 27 5.46 3.54 -4.77
C VAL A 27 6.59 4.42 -5.29
N ALA A 28 7.10 5.37 -4.49
CA ALA A 28 8.24 6.19 -4.87
C ALA A 28 9.51 5.35 -5.09
N GLN A 29 9.79 4.39 -4.22
CA GLN A 29 10.91 3.45 -4.38
C GLN A 29 10.75 2.59 -5.62
N PHE A 30 9.54 2.08 -5.88
CA PHE A 30 9.29 1.28 -7.08
C PHE A 30 9.48 2.09 -8.36
N ALA A 31 9.09 3.37 -8.37
CA ALA A 31 9.33 4.25 -9.52
C ALA A 31 10.82 4.40 -9.86
N LEU A 32 11.70 4.50 -8.85
CA LEU A 32 13.15 4.54 -9.04
C LEU A 32 13.68 3.22 -9.61
N VAL A 33 13.15 2.09 -9.15
CA VAL A 33 13.49 0.76 -9.66
C VAL A 33 13.08 0.64 -11.12
N GLU A 34 11.88 1.10 -11.48
CA GLU A 34 11.41 1.08 -12.87
C GLU A 34 12.28 1.96 -13.78
N GLU A 35 12.76 3.11 -13.29
CA GLU A 35 13.69 3.95 -14.06
C GLU A 35 15.03 3.23 -14.33
N ASP A 36 15.64 2.62 -13.29
CA ASP A 36 16.87 1.84 -13.43
C ASP A 36 16.69 0.63 -14.35
N MET A 37 15.61 -0.13 -14.15
CA MET A 37 15.26 -1.29 -14.97
C MET A 37 15.12 -0.89 -16.44
N ASN A 38 14.43 0.21 -16.73
CA ASN A 38 14.29 0.70 -18.10
C ASN A 38 15.63 1.06 -18.74
N ALA A 39 16.57 1.64 -17.98
CA ALA A 39 17.91 1.90 -18.49
C ALA A 39 18.68 0.61 -18.79
N ARG A 40 18.62 -0.38 -17.89
CA ARG A 40 19.29 -1.68 -18.03
C ARG A 40 18.71 -2.51 -19.18
N MET A 41 17.39 -2.51 -19.34
CA MET A 41 16.69 -3.28 -20.38
C MET A 41 17.01 -2.79 -21.80
N LYS A 42 17.30 -1.49 -22.01
CA LYS A 42 17.63 -0.94 -23.33
C LYS A 42 18.88 -1.56 -23.98
N VAL A 43 19.80 -2.07 -23.17
CA VAL A 43 21.08 -2.65 -23.63
C VAL A 43 21.20 -4.14 -23.30
N ALA A 44 20.16 -4.73 -22.72
CA ALA A 44 20.15 -6.11 -22.30
C ALA A 44 19.98 -7.07 -23.49
N SER A 45 20.71 -8.18 -23.47
CA SER A 45 20.44 -9.34 -24.32
C SER A 45 19.12 -10.02 -23.93
N PRO A 46 18.52 -10.88 -24.78
CA PRO A 46 17.30 -11.62 -24.45
C PRO A 46 17.37 -12.41 -23.13
N ALA A 47 18.52 -13.02 -22.84
CA ALA A 47 18.73 -13.75 -21.58
C ALA A 47 18.77 -12.81 -20.35
N GLN A 48 19.33 -11.61 -20.50
CA GLN A 48 19.38 -10.61 -19.44
C GLN A 48 18.01 -9.96 -19.19
N LEU A 49 17.19 -9.80 -20.23
CA LEU A 49 15.83 -9.27 -20.09
C LEU A 49 14.97 -10.13 -19.15
N GLN A 50 15.03 -11.45 -19.29
CA GLN A 50 14.31 -12.36 -18.39
C GLN A 50 14.74 -12.19 -16.93
N ALA A 51 16.05 -12.12 -16.68
CA ALA A 51 16.58 -11.91 -15.33
C ALA A 51 16.16 -10.55 -14.72
N LEU A 52 16.12 -9.49 -15.55
CA LEU A 52 15.65 -8.16 -15.14
C LEU A 52 14.15 -8.16 -14.81
N MET A 53 13.32 -8.88 -15.57
CA MET A 53 11.89 -9.01 -15.27
C MET A 53 11.64 -9.76 -13.95
N GLU A 54 12.41 -10.80 -13.67
CA GLU A 54 12.34 -11.52 -12.40
C GLU A 54 12.83 -10.67 -11.22
N GLU A 55 13.88 -9.87 -11.42
CA GLU A 55 14.36 -8.90 -10.42
C GLU A 55 13.28 -7.86 -10.12
N ARG A 56 12.68 -7.26 -11.16
CA ARG A 56 11.56 -6.32 -11.04
C ARG A 56 10.42 -6.92 -10.22
N ALA A 57 9.99 -8.15 -10.54
CA ALA A 57 8.90 -8.82 -9.85
C ALA A 57 9.22 -9.06 -8.35
N ARG A 58 10.44 -9.49 -8.03
CA ARG A 58 10.87 -9.67 -6.63
C ARG A 58 10.89 -8.36 -5.85
N ILE A 59 11.34 -7.28 -6.48
CA ILE A 59 11.38 -5.96 -5.84
C ILE A 59 9.94 -5.45 -5.59
N GLU A 60 9.06 -5.54 -6.59
CA GLU A 60 7.64 -5.19 -6.48
C GLU A 60 6.97 -5.94 -5.32
N GLU A 61 7.20 -7.25 -5.21
CA GLU A 61 6.70 -8.09 -4.13
C GLU A 61 7.28 -7.65 -2.76
N SER A 62 8.58 -7.38 -2.69
CA SER A 62 9.25 -6.98 -1.45
C SER A 62 8.79 -5.64 -0.89
N LEU A 63 8.38 -4.71 -1.77
CA LEU A 63 7.82 -3.43 -1.38
C LEU A 63 6.40 -3.57 -0.82
N GLY A 64 5.74 -4.71 -1.04
CA GLY A 64 4.45 -5.05 -0.44
C GLY A 64 3.32 -4.10 -0.84
N ILE A 65 3.43 -3.42 -1.99
CA ILE A 65 2.47 -2.39 -2.45
C ILE A 65 1.04 -2.95 -2.47
N ALA A 66 0.85 -4.15 -3.04
CA ALA A 66 -0.46 -4.80 -3.08
C ALA A 66 -1.02 -5.07 -1.67
N ALA A 67 -0.19 -5.60 -0.76
CA ALA A 67 -0.59 -5.87 0.61
C ALA A 67 -0.93 -4.58 1.40
N LEU A 68 -0.23 -3.48 1.14
CA LEU A 68 -0.53 -2.17 1.71
C LEU A 68 -1.90 -1.67 1.24
N VAL A 69 -2.18 -1.76 -0.07
CA VAL A 69 -3.48 -1.37 -0.65
C VAL A 69 -4.62 -2.20 -0.06
N ASP A 70 -4.49 -3.53 -0.04
CA ASP A 70 -5.48 -4.43 0.53
C ASP A 70 -5.80 -4.05 1.98
N ARG A 71 -4.76 -3.77 2.77
CA ARG A 71 -4.92 -3.39 4.17
C ARG A 71 -5.60 -2.03 4.35
N ILE A 72 -5.28 -1.05 3.50
CA ILE A 72 -5.92 0.26 3.53
C ILE A 72 -7.41 0.13 3.20
N ASP A 73 -7.77 -0.70 2.22
CA ASP A 73 -9.15 -0.91 1.82
C ASP A 73 -9.96 -1.65 2.90
N GLU A 74 -9.37 -2.64 3.56
CA GLU A 74 -9.97 -3.25 4.76
C GLU A 74 -10.27 -2.21 5.85
N ILE A 75 -9.33 -1.29 6.12
CA ILE A 75 -9.51 -0.23 7.12
C ILE A 75 -10.62 0.73 6.70
N ARG A 76 -10.70 1.10 5.42
CA ARG A 76 -11.77 1.95 4.88
C ARG A 76 -13.14 1.27 5.06
N ALA A 77 -13.24 -0.01 4.74
CA ALA A 77 -14.46 -0.79 4.92
C ALA A 77 -14.86 -0.85 6.41
N ARG A 78 -13.92 -1.13 7.30
CA ARG A 78 -14.17 -1.14 8.77
C ARG A 78 -14.60 0.22 9.29
N ALA A 79 -13.94 1.30 8.86
CA ALA A 79 -14.30 2.66 9.28
C ALA A 79 -15.72 3.02 8.84
N ALA A 80 -16.14 2.59 7.64
CA ALA A 80 -17.51 2.78 7.17
C ALA A 80 -18.52 2.03 8.05
N LEU A 81 -18.22 0.79 8.45
CA LEU A 81 -19.06 0.01 9.36
C LEU A 81 -19.18 0.67 10.74
N VAL A 82 -18.06 1.16 11.31
CA VAL A 82 -18.06 1.87 12.60
C VAL A 82 -18.91 3.15 12.53
N LYS A 83 -18.80 3.92 11.44
CA LYS A 83 -19.63 5.13 11.22
C LYS A 83 -21.12 4.79 11.13
N SER A 84 -21.47 3.72 10.42
CA SER A 84 -22.87 3.27 10.32
C SER A 84 -23.41 2.79 11.67
N ALA A 85 -22.63 2.05 12.45
CA ALA A 85 -23.01 1.60 13.77
C ALA A 85 -23.17 2.77 14.76
N ALA A 86 -22.28 3.76 14.70
CA ALA A 86 -22.36 4.97 15.51
C ALA A 86 -23.64 5.76 15.22
N ALA A 87 -24.01 5.91 13.94
CA ALA A 87 -25.23 6.59 13.52
C ALA A 87 -26.50 5.85 13.95
N ALA A 88 -26.48 4.52 13.98
CA ALA A 88 -27.62 3.72 14.45
C ALA A 88 -27.77 3.74 15.99
N ALA A 89 -26.71 4.09 16.72
CA ALA A 89 -26.69 4.14 18.18
C ALA A 89 -26.92 5.55 18.75
N ALA A 90 -27.03 6.57 17.89
CA ALA A 90 -27.31 7.97 18.23
C ALA A 90 -28.81 8.28 18.12
#